data_AF-A0A5C1HYT1-F1
#
_entry.id   AF-A0A5C1HYT1-F1
#
_cell.length_a   1.000
_cell.length_b   1.000
_cell.length_c   1.000
_cell.angle_alpha   90.00
_cell.angle_beta   90.00
_cell.angle_gamma   90.00
#
_symmetry.space_group_name_H-M   'P 1'
#
loop_
_entity.id
_entity.type
_entity.pdbx_description
1 polymer ?
#
loop_
_entity_poly.entity_id
_entity_poly.type
_entity_poly.pdbx_seq_one_letter_code
_entity_poly.pdbx_strand_id
1 'polypeptide(L)'
;MRKIQLLMLFVLSAIIFQGCKKDVVTSASTTSDQILAATINGTSWIPDDVTATITYDTDAKTKSFNVVGTADLKRVKWTITLSDATATNVNTFPLATYKVDATNRVQMAYFTSAGGVEYDQVGVVESGSGSIIITAIDPTKNLITGTYSMTTKKVNYNQDGSIESIETSQIASGTFTNLPYTFGQSAQ
;
A
#
# COMPACT_ATOMS: atom_id res chain seq x y z
N MET A 1 67.87 6.81 24.08
CA MET A 1 66.89 5.78 23.64
C MET A 1 65.49 6.39 23.42
N ARG A 2 65.35 7.46 22.62
CA ARG A 2 64.05 8.08 22.27
C ARG A 2 63.76 8.17 20.76
N LYS A 3 64.75 7.83 19.92
CA LYS A 3 64.63 7.90 18.45
C LYS A 3 64.16 6.58 17.79
N ILE A 4 64.26 5.45 18.51
CA ILE A 4 63.81 4.14 18.03
C ILE A 4 62.32 3.90 18.33
N GLN A 5 61.77 4.53 19.38
CA GLN A 5 60.35 4.43 19.72
C GLN A 5 59.43 5.09 18.67
N LEU A 6 59.89 6.16 18.00
CA LEU A 6 59.07 6.82 16.98
C LEU A 6 58.94 6.00 15.69
N LEU A 7 59.95 5.18 15.37
CA LEU A 7 59.98 4.40 14.13
C LEU A 7 59.12 3.13 14.24
N MET A 8 58.99 2.54 15.44
CA MET A 8 58.03 1.46 15.70
C MET A 8 56.57 1.93 15.68
N LEU A 9 56.29 3.18 16.08
CA LEU A 9 54.92 3.70 16.10
C LEU A 9 54.38 3.95 14.67
N PHE A 10 55.26 4.32 13.73
CA PHE A 10 54.86 4.57 12.33
C PHE A 10 54.62 3.28 11.54
N VAL A 11 55.32 2.19 11.88
CA VAL A 11 55.12 0.88 11.24
C VAL A 11 53.82 0.21 11.74
N LEU A 12 53.39 0.49 12.97
CA LEU A 12 52.14 -0.04 13.53
C LEU A 12 50.88 0.62 12.93
N SER A 13 50.96 1.87 12.47
CA SER A 13 49.83 2.58 11.84
C SER A 13 49.54 2.15 10.39
N ALA A 14 50.45 1.45 9.71
CA ALA A 14 50.27 1.03 8.33
C ALA A 14 49.49 -0.29 8.16
N ILE A 15 49.31 -1.07 9.23
CA ILE A 15 48.71 -2.41 9.18
C ILE A 15 47.18 -2.39 9.41
N ILE A 16 46.61 -1.25 9.79
CA ILE A 16 45.17 -1.14 10.13
C ILE A 16 44.27 -0.92 8.89
N PHE A 17 44.83 -0.75 7.69
CA PHE A 17 44.07 -0.38 6.49
C PHE A 17 43.74 -1.53 5.52
N GLN A 18 43.97 -2.81 5.86
CA GLN A 18 43.66 -3.94 4.96
C GLN A 18 42.67 -4.98 5.54
N GLY A 19 41.96 -4.63 6.62
CA GLY A 19 41.00 -5.54 7.28
C GLY A 19 39.52 -5.33 6.92
N CYS A 20 39.14 -4.18 6.38
CA CYS A 20 37.81 -4.03 5.79
C CYS A 20 37.87 -4.62 4.38
N LYS A 21 37.68 -5.95 4.27
CA LYS A 21 36.95 -6.45 3.12
C LYS A 21 35.68 -5.61 3.13
N LYS A 22 35.58 -4.67 2.19
CA LYS A 22 34.29 -4.12 1.79
C LYS A 22 33.49 -5.37 1.54
N ASP A 23 32.63 -5.72 2.49
CA ASP A 23 31.54 -6.62 2.21
C ASP A 23 30.94 -5.98 0.97
N VAL A 24 31.06 -6.72 -0.13
CA VAL A 24 30.07 -6.57 -1.16
C VAL A 24 28.82 -6.99 -0.40
N VAL A 25 28.17 -6.01 0.23
CA VAL A 25 26.74 -6.00 0.35
C VAL A 25 26.36 -6.14 -1.10
N THR A 26 26.20 -7.40 -1.51
CA THR A 26 25.26 -7.77 -2.52
C THR A 26 24.00 -7.19 -1.92
N SER A 27 23.76 -5.91 -2.23
CA SER A 27 22.43 -5.37 -2.24
C SER A 27 21.76 -6.37 -3.15
N ALA A 28 21.11 -7.36 -2.56
CA ALA A 28 20.02 -8.01 -3.21
C ALA A 28 19.23 -6.81 -3.71
N SER A 29 19.28 -6.61 -5.02
CA SER A 29 18.34 -5.75 -5.67
C SER A 29 17.03 -6.44 -5.35
N THR A 30 16.41 -6.08 -4.23
CA THR A 30 14.99 -6.25 -4.07
C THR A 30 14.41 -5.22 -5.02
N THR A 31 14.45 -5.52 -6.32
CA THR A 31 13.25 -5.31 -7.09
C THR A 31 12.18 -5.99 -6.26
N SER A 32 11.45 -5.18 -5.49
CA SER A 32 10.38 -5.67 -4.66
C SER A 32 9.36 -6.25 -5.64
N ASP A 33 9.38 -7.57 -5.81
CA ASP A 33 8.35 -8.31 -6.56
C ASP A 33 6.95 -8.11 -5.94
N GLN A 34 6.90 -7.49 -4.76
CA GLN A 34 5.68 -7.06 -4.09
C GLN A 34 5.15 -5.77 -4.75
N ILE A 35 4.40 -5.96 -5.84
CA ILE A 35 3.68 -4.89 -6.55
C ILE A 35 2.60 -4.22 -5.68
N LEU A 36 2.09 -4.95 -4.68
CA LEU A 36 1.19 -4.51 -3.62
C LEU A 36 1.63 -5.21 -2.32
N ALA A 37 1.72 -4.48 -1.22
CA ALA A 37 2.06 -5.02 0.10
C ALA A 37 1.40 -4.18 1.20
N ALA A 38 1.30 -4.74 2.39
CA ALA A 38 0.86 -4.03 3.59
C ALA A 38 1.33 -4.73 4.88
N THR A 39 1.18 -4.01 5.99
CA THR A 39 1.24 -4.60 7.34
C THR A 39 -0.16 -4.57 7.94
N ILE A 40 -0.77 -5.73 8.14
CA ILE A 40 -2.10 -5.90 8.73
C ILE A 40 -1.93 -6.33 10.18
N ASN A 41 -2.38 -5.51 11.14
CA ASN A 41 -2.28 -5.78 12.58
C ASN A 41 -0.85 -6.17 13.01
N GLY A 42 0.16 -5.48 12.48
CA GLY A 42 1.58 -5.73 12.75
C GLY A 42 2.21 -6.88 11.97
N THR A 43 1.43 -7.64 11.20
CA THR A 43 1.93 -8.77 10.39
C THR A 43 2.07 -8.37 8.93
N SER A 44 3.19 -8.72 8.31
CA SER A 44 3.40 -8.51 6.87
C SER A 44 2.36 -9.29 6.06
N TRP A 45 1.79 -8.66 5.04
CA TRP A 45 0.83 -9.26 4.13
C TRP A 45 1.15 -8.86 2.69
N ILE A 46 1.30 -9.87 1.85
CA ILE A 46 1.59 -9.73 0.43
C ILE A 46 0.51 -10.56 -0.28
N PRO A 47 -0.38 -9.93 -1.08
CA PRO A 47 -1.39 -10.65 -1.83
C PRO A 47 -0.77 -11.55 -2.91
N ASP A 48 -1.36 -12.73 -3.09
CA ASP A 48 -1.05 -13.67 -4.17
C ASP A 48 -1.70 -13.18 -5.47
N ASP A 49 -2.93 -12.69 -5.36
CA ASP A 49 -3.73 -12.16 -6.46
C ASP A 49 -3.94 -10.65 -6.29
N VAL A 50 -3.59 -9.90 -7.34
CA VAL A 50 -3.80 -8.45 -7.39
C VAL A 50 -4.52 -8.07 -8.68
N THR A 51 -5.58 -7.28 -8.55
CA THR A 51 -6.26 -6.66 -9.68
C THR A 51 -6.30 -5.15 -9.49
N ALA A 52 -6.06 -4.41 -10.56
CA ALA A 52 -6.08 -2.96 -10.57
C ALA A 52 -6.68 -2.44 -11.88
N THR A 53 -7.66 -1.56 -11.78
CA THR A 53 -8.44 -1.07 -12.92
C THR A 53 -8.67 0.43 -12.77
N ILE A 54 -8.36 1.19 -13.82
CA ILE A 54 -8.83 2.57 -13.99
C ILE A 54 -9.93 2.55 -15.04
N THR A 55 -11.13 2.95 -14.64
CA THR A 55 -12.30 2.99 -15.52
C THR A 55 -12.80 4.42 -15.65
N TYR A 56 -13.11 4.86 -16.86
CA TYR A 56 -13.89 6.06 -17.11
C TYR A 56 -15.31 5.67 -17.51
N ASP A 57 -16.28 6.11 -16.70
CA ASP A 57 -17.70 6.02 -17.00
C ASP A 57 -18.12 7.26 -17.81
N THR A 58 -18.53 7.05 -19.05
CA THR A 58 -18.88 8.14 -19.97
C THR A 58 -20.19 8.84 -19.63
N ASP A 59 -21.14 8.10 -19.03
CA ASP A 59 -22.50 8.59 -18.77
C ASP A 59 -22.52 9.38 -17.46
N ALA A 60 -21.94 8.79 -16.41
CA ALA A 60 -21.78 9.43 -15.12
C ALA A 60 -20.65 10.46 -15.11
N LYS A 61 -19.79 10.47 -16.15
CA LYS A 61 -18.57 11.28 -16.24
C LYS A 61 -17.68 11.11 -15.02
N THR A 62 -17.54 9.87 -14.56
CA THR A 62 -16.71 9.54 -13.39
C THR A 62 -15.47 8.76 -13.80
N LYS A 63 -14.38 8.93 -13.06
CA LYS A 63 -13.19 8.10 -13.20
C LYS A 63 -12.93 7.36 -11.89
N SER A 64 -12.90 6.04 -11.94
CA SER A 64 -12.62 5.21 -10.76
C SER A 64 -11.28 4.50 -10.89
N PHE A 65 -10.48 4.49 -9.82
CA PHE A 65 -9.34 3.58 -9.67
C PHE A 65 -9.67 2.58 -8.58
N ASN A 66 -9.78 1.31 -8.95
CA ASN A 66 -10.13 0.20 -8.06
C ASN A 66 -8.97 -0.79 -7.97
N VAL A 67 -8.64 -1.21 -6.75
CA VAL A 67 -7.60 -2.21 -6.46
C VAL A 67 -8.13 -3.25 -5.48
N VAL A 68 -7.85 -4.51 -5.77
CA VAL A 68 -8.16 -5.64 -4.89
C VAL A 68 -6.91 -6.52 -4.79
N GLY A 69 -6.46 -6.79 -3.56
CA GLY A 69 -5.45 -7.79 -3.26
C GLY A 69 -6.04 -8.91 -2.39
N THR A 70 -5.70 -10.17 -2.66
CA THR A 70 -6.16 -11.34 -1.89
C THR A 70 -4.99 -12.29 -1.59
N ALA A 71 -4.85 -12.73 -0.33
CA ALA A 71 -3.95 -13.82 0.13
C ALA A 71 -4.36 -14.27 1.52
N ASP A 72 -4.05 -15.52 1.90
CA ASP A 72 -4.17 -16.03 3.28
C ASP A 72 -5.55 -15.78 3.92
N LEU A 73 -6.63 -16.01 3.17
CA LEU A 73 -8.01 -15.74 3.59
C LEU A 73 -8.29 -14.27 3.95
N LYS A 74 -7.43 -13.35 3.53
CA LYS A 74 -7.55 -11.91 3.69
C LYS A 74 -7.72 -11.24 2.34
N ARG A 75 -8.53 -10.19 2.29
CA ARG A 75 -8.69 -9.35 1.11
C ARG A 75 -8.68 -7.89 1.50
N VAL A 76 -7.91 -7.11 0.76
CA VAL A 76 -7.89 -5.64 0.86
C VAL A 76 -8.43 -5.09 -0.43
N LYS A 77 -9.46 -4.24 -0.33
CA LYS A 77 -10.04 -3.53 -1.48
C LYS A 77 -10.08 -2.05 -1.18
N TRP A 78 -9.77 -1.25 -2.19
CA TRP A 78 -10.07 0.16 -2.15
C TRP A 78 -10.40 0.71 -3.52
N THR A 79 -11.16 1.80 -3.52
CA THR A 79 -11.62 2.50 -4.71
C THR A 79 -11.53 4.00 -4.48
N ILE A 80 -11.02 4.71 -5.49
CA ILE A 80 -11.09 6.17 -5.58
C ILE A 80 -12.01 6.51 -6.75
N THR A 81 -13.05 7.30 -6.53
CA THR A 81 -13.98 7.76 -7.57
C THR A 81 -13.93 9.29 -7.70
N LEU A 82 -13.53 9.77 -8.87
CA LEU A 82 -13.55 11.19 -9.24
C LEU A 82 -14.87 11.46 -9.98
N SER A 83 -15.68 12.36 -9.45
CA SER A 83 -16.99 12.73 -10.01
C SER A 83 -17.08 14.20 -10.44
N ASP A 84 -15.95 14.88 -10.57
CA ASP A 84 -15.89 16.30 -10.93
C ASP A 84 -15.48 16.53 -12.41
N ALA A 85 -15.50 17.79 -12.84
CA ALA A 85 -15.13 18.21 -14.19
C ALA A 85 -13.69 17.84 -14.63
N THR A 86 -12.86 17.31 -13.72
CA THR A 86 -11.50 16.85 -14.01
C THR A 86 -11.45 15.37 -14.41
N ALA A 87 -12.55 14.63 -14.27
CA ALA A 87 -12.67 13.26 -14.76
C ALA A 87 -12.70 13.24 -16.30
N THR A 88 -11.55 12.93 -16.91
CA THR A 88 -11.39 12.80 -18.36
C THR A 88 -11.24 11.33 -18.76
N ASN A 89 -11.49 10.99 -20.02
CA ASN A 89 -11.20 9.65 -20.56
C ASN A 89 -9.71 9.41 -20.88
N VAL A 90 -8.81 10.26 -20.38
CA VAL A 90 -7.37 10.09 -20.58
C VAL A 90 -6.86 8.97 -19.67
N ASN A 91 -6.00 8.08 -20.21
CA ASN A 91 -5.29 7.05 -19.46
C ASN A 91 -4.30 7.70 -18.50
N THR A 92 -4.80 8.23 -17.39
CA THR A 92 -4.04 8.83 -16.31
C THR A 92 -4.94 8.95 -15.08
N PHE A 93 -4.34 9.14 -13.92
CA PHE A 93 -5.03 9.40 -12.66
C PHE A 93 -4.29 10.50 -11.89
N PRO A 94 -4.98 11.45 -11.24
CA PRO A 94 -4.32 12.56 -10.59
C PRO A 94 -3.44 12.10 -9.42
N LEU A 95 -2.23 12.67 -9.35
CA LEU A 95 -1.31 12.49 -8.23
C LEU A 95 -1.80 13.34 -7.07
N ALA A 96 -2.34 12.70 -6.03
CA ALA A 96 -2.92 13.38 -4.89
C ALA A 96 -3.00 12.45 -3.68
N THR A 97 -3.33 13.05 -2.53
CA THR A 97 -3.80 12.34 -1.35
C THR A 97 -5.32 12.29 -1.36
N TYR A 98 -5.85 11.08 -1.26
CA TYR A 98 -7.26 10.74 -1.23
C TYR A 98 -7.58 10.21 0.17
N LYS A 99 -8.52 10.83 0.86
CA LYS A 99 -8.90 10.42 2.22
C LYS A 99 -10.31 9.86 2.21
N VAL A 100 -10.55 8.86 3.05
CA VAL A 100 -11.92 8.43 3.36
C VAL A 100 -12.61 9.60 4.06
N ASP A 101 -13.71 10.06 3.49
CA ASP A 101 -14.52 11.17 3.99
C ASP A 101 -16.02 10.87 3.81
N ALA A 102 -16.87 11.84 4.14
CA ALA A 102 -18.33 11.69 4.05
C ALA A 102 -18.87 11.62 2.61
N THR A 103 -18.05 11.83 1.57
CA THR A 103 -18.49 11.95 0.17
C THR A 103 -18.48 10.62 -0.60
N ASN A 104 -18.03 9.52 0.03
CA ASN A 104 -17.81 8.22 -0.62
C ASN A 104 -16.84 8.23 -1.81
N ARG A 105 -16.10 9.33 -2.03
CA ARG A 105 -15.05 9.42 -3.06
C ARG A 105 -13.95 8.38 -2.85
N VAL A 106 -13.65 8.04 -1.60
CA VAL A 106 -12.71 6.98 -1.26
C VAL A 106 -13.43 5.95 -0.44
N GLN A 107 -13.41 4.71 -0.91
CA GLN A 107 -13.95 3.56 -0.19
C GLN A 107 -12.81 2.57 0.03
N MET A 108 -12.61 2.15 1.26
CA MET A 108 -11.61 1.16 1.63
C MET A 108 -12.28 0.10 2.49
N ALA A 109 -11.87 -1.15 2.30
CA ALA A 109 -12.40 -2.26 3.06
C ALA A 109 -11.36 -3.36 3.23
N TYR A 110 -11.36 -3.94 4.42
CA TYR A 110 -10.60 -5.12 4.77
C TYR A 110 -11.60 -6.26 4.99
N PHE A 111 -11.32 -7.43 4.41
CA PHE A 111 -12.16 -8.60 4.54
C PHE A 111 -11.34 -9.81 4.99
N THR A 112 -12.02 -10.72 5.68
CA THR A 112 -11.51 -12.03 6.05
C THR A 112 -12.46 -13.13 5.60
N SER A 113 -11.95 -14.32 5.37
CA SER A 113 -12.73 -15.51 5.06
C SER A 113 -12.41 -16.63 6.04
N ALA A 114 -13.39 -17.48 6.35
CA ALA A 114 -13.15 -18.72 7.10
C ALA A 114 -12.71 -19.89 6.19
N GLY A 115 -13.03 -19.84 4.89
CA GLY A 115 -12.85 -20.97 3.96
C GLY A 115 -12.45 -20.60 2.53
N GLY A 116 -12.16 -19.32 2.25
CA GLY A 116 -11.66 -18.82 0.97
C GLY A 116 -12.73 -18.54 -0.09
N VAL A 117 -13.99 -18.89 0.16
CA VAL A 117 -15.09 -18.74 -0.81
C VAL A 117 -15.82 -17.40 -0.63
N GLU A 118 -16.19 -17.08 0.60
CA GLU A 118 -16.91 -15.84 0.96
C GLU A 118 -16.04 -14.97 1.86
N TYR A 119 -16.04 -13.67 1.61
CA TYR A 119 -15.21 -12.69 2.33
C TYR A 119 -16.11 -11.70 3.04
N ASP A 120 -16.04 -11.69 4.37
CA ASP A 120 -16.80 -10.79 5.22
C ASP A 120 -15.96 -9.58 5.60
N GLN A 121 -16.59 -8.40 5.58
CA GLN A 121 -15.89 -7.17 5.90
C GLN A 121 -15.59 -7.09 7.40
N VAL A 122 -14.33 -6.85 7.73
CA VAL A 122 -13.87 -6.65 9.11
C VAL A 122 -14.07 -5.19 9.50
N GLY A 123 -15.25 -4.89 10.03
CA GLY A 123 -15.61 -3.55 10.51
C GLY A 123 -15.72 -2.51 9.39
N VAL A 124 -15.88 -1.25 9.77
CA VAL A 124 -16.07 -0.11 8.84
C VAL A 124 -14.86 0.81 8.90
N VAL A 125 -14.41 1.29 7.74
CA VAL A 125 -13.45 2.41 7.66
C VAL A 125 -14.23 3.71 7.75
N GLU A 126 -14.14 4.40 8.88
CA GLU A 126 -14.83 5.66 9.11
C GLU A 126 -14.13 6.83 8.39
N SER A 127 -14.86 7.94 8.21
CA SER A 127 -14.29 9.21 7.74
C SER A 127 -13.06 9.60 8.56
N GLY A 128 -11.96 9.89 7.89
CA GLY A 128 -10.66 10.21 8.50
C GLY A 128 -9.78 9.00 8.83
N SER A 129 -10.32 7.77 8.77
CA SER A 129 -9.61 6.55 9.15
C SER A 129 -9.01 5.79 7.96
N GLY A 130 -8.90 6.42 6.79
CA GLY A 130 -8.28 5.83 5.61
C GLY A 130 -7.69 6.87 4.67
N SER A 131 -6.58 6.53 4.03
CA SER A 131 -5.86 7.38 3.09
C SER A 131 -5.20 6.56 1.99
N ILE A 132 -5.20 7.09 0.78
CA ILE A 132 -4.46 6.58 -0.38
C ILE A 132 -3.68 7.76 -0.96
N ILE A 133 -2.40 7.57 -1.24
CA ILE A 133 -1.53 8.59 -1.83
C ILE A 133 -1.01 8.04 -3.14
N ILE A 134 -1.28 8.71 -4.25
CA ILE A 134 -0.71 8.37 -5.56
C ILE A 134 0.46 9.31 -5.82
N THR A 135 1.65 8.75 -5.98
CA THR A 135 2.90 9.51 -6.10
C THR A 135 3.47 9.49 -7.51
N ALA A 136 3.18 8.46 -8.30
CA ALA A 136 3.58 8.39 -9.70
C ALA A 136 2.60 7.57 -10.55
N ILE A 137 2.55 7.89 -11.84
CA ILE A 137 1.85 7.10 -12.86
C ILE A 137 2.65 7.13 -14.16
N ASP A 138 2.87 5.97 -14.76
CA ASP A 138 3.42 5.80 -16.10
C ASP A 138 2.31 5.26 -17.01
N PRO A 139 1.58 6.14 -17.72
CA PRO A 139 0.44 5.74 -18.54
C PRO A 139 0.86 5.04 -19.84
N THR A 140 2.14 5.07 -20.21
CA THR A 140 2.64 4.34 -21.38
C THR A 140 2.81 2.86 -21.05
N LYS A 141 3.18 2.56 -19.81
CA LYS A 141 3.36 1.19 -19.30
C LYS A 141 2.20 0.68 -18.46
N ASN A 142 1.19 1.52 -18.23
CA ASN A 142 0.09 1.27 -17.30
C ASN A 142 0.56 0.87 -15.90
N LEU A 143 1.50 1.63 -15.34
CA LEU A 143 2.03 1.40 -13.99
C LEU A 143 1.65 2.57 -13.09
N ILE A 144 1.28 2.28 -11.84
CA ILE A 144 0.95 3.30 -10.85
C ILE A 144 1.62 2.99 -9.50
N THR A 145 2.04 4.03 -8.79
CA THR A 145 2.81 3.92 -7.55
C THR A 145 2.24 4.83 -6.47
N GLY A 146 2.27 4.36 -5.24
CA GLY A 146 1.74 5.07 -4.09
C GLY A 146 1.69 4.26 -2.81
N THR A 147 0.95 4.78 -1.84
CA THR A 147 0.76 4.19 -0.52
C THR A 147 -0.70 4.21 -0.11
N TYR A 148 -1.06 3.38 0.85
CA TYR A 148 -2.39 3.38 1.44
C TYR A 148 -2.33 2.99 2.92
N SER A 149 -3.28 3.48 3.70
CA SER A 149 -3.47 3.09 5.09
C SER A 149 -4.95 3.14 5.44
N MET A 150 -5.37 2.28 6.36
CA MET A 150 -6.72 2.33 6.91
C MET A 150 -6.79 1.71 8.29
N THR A 151 -7.77 2.15 9.06
CA THR A 151 -8.19 1.51 10.30
C THR A 151 -9.68 1.20 10.18
N THR A 152 -10.03 -0.07 10.36
CA THR A 152 -11.43 -0.50 10.47
C THR A 152 -11.83 -0.60 11.94
N LYS A 153 -13.11 -0.32 12.20
CA LYS A 153 -13.73 -0.46 13.52
C LYS A 153 -14.99 -1.31 13.41
N LYS A 154 -15.08 -2.37 14.19
CA LYS A 154 -16.28 -3.19 14.37
C LYS A 154 -16.78 -3.01 15.79
N VAL A 155 -18.04 -2.62 15.95
CA VAL A 155 -18.68 -2.53 17.25
C VAL A 155 -19.60 -3.73 17.38
N ASN A 156 -19.32 -4.59 18.36
CA ASN A 156 -20.18 -5.71 18.71
C ASN A 156 -21.13 -5.25 19.82
N TYR A 157 -22.40 -5.61 19.69
CA TYR A 157 -23.45 -5.20 20.62
C TYR A 157 -24.06 -6.43 21.28
N ASN A 158 -24.39 -6.28 22.56
CA ASN A 158 -25.23 -7.23 23.28
C ASN A 158 -26.67 -7.20 22.73
N GLN A 159 -27.47 -8.20 23.10
CA GLN A 159 -28.88 -8.28 22.70
C GLN A 159 -29.72 -7.07 23.16
N ASP A 160 -29.33 -6.41 24.24
CA ASP A 160 -29.99 -5.20 24.77
C ASP A 160 -29.57 -3.91 24.05
N GLY A 161 -28.69 -4.00 23.04
CA GLY A 161 -28.17 -2.86 22.29
C GLY A 161 -27.02 -2.11 22.97
N SER A 162 -26.55 -2.57 24.14
CA SER A 162 -25.32 -2.04 24.74
C SER A 162 -24.07 -2.53 24.01
N ILE A 163 -22.97 -1.76 24.09
CA ILE A 163 -21.70 -2.15 23.47
C ILE A 163 -21.09 -3.31 24.26
N GLU A 164 -20.90 -4.45 23.61
CA GLU A 164 -20.18 -5.60 24.16
C GLU A 164 -18.67 -5.42 24.01
N SER A 165 -18.23 -5.10 22.80
CA SER A 165 -16.80 -4.91 22.49
C SER A 165 -16.59 -4.04 21.25
N ILE A 166 -15.37 -3.53 21.12
CA ILE A 166 -14.91 -2.82 19.92
C ILE A 166 -13.65 -3.52 19.43
N GLU A 167 -13.70 -4.00 18.21
CA GLU A 167 -12.55 -4.58 17.51
C GLU A 167 -12.03 -3.58 16.49
N THR A 168 -10.71 -3.46 16.39
CA THR A 168 -10.06 -2.64 15.37
C THR A 168 -9.07 -3.48 14.58
N SER A 169 -9.05 -3.32 13.26
CA SER A 169 -7.97 -3.81 12.43
C SER A 169 -7.29 -2.65 11.71
N GLN A 170 -5.97 -2.70 11.60
CA GLN A 170 -5.17 -1.62 11.04
C GLN A 170 -4.30 -2.14 9.90
N ILE A 171 -4.33 -1.38 8.81
CA ILE A 171 -3.31 -1.38 7.77
C ILE A 171 -2.54 -0.05 7.88
N ALA A 172 -1.37 -0.10 8.51
CA ALA A 172 -0.62 1.10 8.85
C ALA A 172 0.24 1.63 7.68
N SER A 173 0.81 0.70 6.90
CA SER A 173 1.82 1.00 5.87
C SER A 173 1.63 0.14 4.63
N GLY A 174 0.53 0.34 3.91
CA GLY A 174 0.31 -0.26 2.60
C GLY A 174 1.10 0.46 1.50
N THR A 175 1.68 -0.29 0.58
CA THR A 175 2.43 0.24 -0.58
C THR A 175 2.00 -0.46 -1.85
N PHE A 176 1.96 0.28 -2.96
CA PHE A 176 1.89 -0.28 -4.30
C PHE A 176 2.97 0.38 -5.15
N THR A 177 3.85 -0.43 -5.74
CA THR A 177 5.02 0.07 -6.48
C THR A 177 4.99 -0.51 -7.87
N ASN A 178 4.94 0.35 -8.88
CA ASN A 178 4.80 -0.07 -10.28
C ASN A 178 3.65 -1.07 -10.46
N LEU A 179 2.53 -0.84 -9.78
CA LEU A 179 1.36 -1.71 -9.84
C LEU A 179 0.78 -1.65 -11.27
N PRO A 180 0.75 -2.77 -12.00
CA PRO A 180 0.13 -2.81 -13.32
C PRO A 180 -1.38 -2.58 -13.19
N TYR A 181 -1.94 -1.75 -14.06
CA TYR A 181 -3.39 -1.53 -14.13
C TYR A 181 -3.90 -1.71 -15.56
N THR A 182 -5.20 -1.95 -15.69
CA THR A 182 -5.90 -1.86 -16.99
C THR A 182 -6.68 -0.55 -17.06
N PHE A 183 -6.67 0.10 -18.23
CA PHE A 183 -7.48 1.28 -18.49
C PHE A 183 -8.65 0.91 -19.41
N GLY A 184 -9.87 1.17 -18.97
CA GLY A 184 -11.09 0.86 -19.71
C GLY A 184 -12.08 2.01 -19.73
N GLN A 185 -12.98 1.98 -20.71
CA GLN A 185 -14.16 2.83 -20.76
C GLN A 185 -15.40 1.95 -20.61
N SER A 186 -16.37 2.41 -19.83
CA SER A 186 -17.68 1.79 -19.72
C SER A 186 -18.75 2.82 -20.06
N ALA A 187 -19.69 2.42 -20.92
CA ALA A 187 -21.00 3.03 -21.07
C ALA A 187 -22.01 1.97 -20.59
N GLN A 188 -23.03 2.36 -19.83
CA GLN A 188 -24.10 1.42 -19.48
C GLN A 188 -25.03 1.19 -20.67
#